data_AF-A0A932LBT1-F1
#
_entry.id   AF-A0A932LBT1-F1
#
_cell.length_a   1.000
_cell.length_b   1.000
_cell.length_c   1.000
_cell.angle_alpha   90.00
_cell.angle_beta   90.00
_cell.angle_gamma   90.00
#
_symmetry.space_group_name_H-M   'P 1'
#
loop_
_entity.id
_entity.type
_entity.pdbx_description
1 polymer ?
#
loop_
_entity_poly.entity_id
_entity_poly.type
_entity_poly.pdbx_seq_one_letter_code
_entity_poly.pdbx_strand_id
1 'polypeptide(L)'
;MFLALLGLLGVGLLAILLVVALVWFDLASGNAERALMERQKTVRFWQPPFVRGSDLANWAREMATQLVGKWLASKPTAATPGGLAAELHKGATRAMVPLVPDPETQRVVACPAEGQGMIGVTVPEVLEIAEYIRRNLPPAERDRIHDLALHNAKKLNDVDHSHFNAAETPCPLQGDDQVCRVYVTRPLRCRPLHLATIARELGLEAPASGGESPPWASHEQSVEQGIEEGVACSLKSAGLDANLYELNSALVTALDTPDAAQRWISGEDVFARGCALYR
;
A
#
# COMPACT_ATOMS: atom_id res chain seq x y z
N MET A 1 -61.39 20.44 -21.76
CA MET A 1 -61.15 19.06 -21.28
C MET A 1 -59.69 18.62 -21.45
N PHE A 2 -59.05 18.87 -22.60
CA PHE A 2 -57.62 18.51 -22.83
C PHE A 2 -56.60 19.20 -21.91
N LEU A 3 -56.80 20.46 -21.53
CA LEU A 3 -55.90 21.20 -20.63
C LEU A 3 -55.90 20.67 -19.18
N ALA A 4 -56.98 20.06 -18.71
CA ALA A 4 -57.07 19.50 -17.36
C ALA A 4 -56.32 18.16 -17.23
N LEU A 5 -56.29 17.35 -18.31
CA LEU A 5 -55.55 16.09 -18.33
C LEU A 5 -54.02 16.29 -18.37
N LEU A 6 -53.55 17.33 -19.07
CA LEU A 6 -52.13 17.71 -19.11
C LEU A 6 -51.61 18.19 -17.73
N GLY A 7 -52.44 18.90 -16.96
CA GLY A 7 -52.09 19.32 -15.60
C GLY A 7 -51.92 18.16 -14.62
N LEU A 8 -52.82 17.16 -14.68
CA LEU A 8 -52.75 15.97 -13.81
C LEU A 8 -51.53 15.09 -14.12
N LEU A 9 -51.16 14.94 -15.40
CA LEU A 9 -49.94 14.24 -15.81
C LEU A 9 -48.67 14.96 -15.34
N GLY A 10 -48.63 16.29 -15.40
CA GLY A 10 -47.50 17.10 -14.93
C GLY A 10 -47.28 17.00 -13.41
N VAL A 11 -48.35 17.04 -12.63
CA VAL A 11 -48.29 16.89 -11.16
C VAL A 11 -47.85 15.48 -10.77
N GLY A 12 -48.36 14.46 -11.46
CA GLY A 12 -47.94 13.06 -11.24
C GLY A 12 -46.46 12.84 -11.51
N LEU A 13 -45.93 13.38 -12.61
CA LEU A 13 -44.51 13.26 -12.96
C LEU A 13 -43.61 14.00 -11.95
N LEU A 14 -44.02 15.20 -11.52
CA LEU A 14 -43.28 15.98 -10.52
C LEU A 14 -43.21 15.25 -9.19
N ALA A 15 -44.33 14.63 -8.74
CA ALA A 15 -44.37 13.85 -7.51
C ALA A 15 -43.45 12.62 -7.58
N ILE A 16 -43.43 11.91 -8.72
CA ILE A 16 -42.54 10.75 -8.93
C ILE A 16 -41.06 11.19 -8.87
N LEU A 17 -40.69 12.26 -9.58
CA LEU A 17 -39.32 12.78 -9.57
C LEU A 17 -38.87 13.19 -8.17
N LEU A 18 -39.77 13.77 -7.38
CA LEU A 18 -39.48 14.20 -6.00
C LEU A 18 -39.26 13.00 -5.06
N VAL A 19 -40.05 11.93 -5.20
CA VAL A 19 -39.84 10.67 -4.47
C VAL A 19 -38.53 10.01 -4.87
N VAL A 20 -38.21 9.96 -6.17
CA VAL A 20 -36.92 9.41 -6.66
C VAL A 20 -35.75 10.20 -6.10
N ALA A 21 -35.82 11.53 -6.12
CA ALA A 21 -34.77 12.39 -5.57
C ALA A 21 -34.58 12.19 -4.06
N LEU A 22 -35.67 12.05 -3.30
CA LEU A 22 -35.61 11.77 -1.85
C LEU A 22 -35.00 10.40 -1.57
N VAL A 23 -35.40 9.35 -2.28
CA VAL A 23 -34.83 8.00 -2.13
C VAL A 23 -33.34 7.99 -2.49
N TRP A 24 -32.94 8.71 -3.54
CA TRP A 24 -31.54 8.81 -3.95
C TRP A 24 -30.70 9.60 -2.94
N PHE A 25 -31.25 10.68 -2.38
CA PHE A 25 -30.61 11.46 -1.32
C PHE A 25 -30.42 10.63 -0.04
N ASP A 26 -31.42 9.85 0.36
CA ASP A 26 -31.37 9.00 1.55
C ASP A 26 -30.40 7.81 1.39
N LEU A 27 -30.32 7.24 0.18
CA LEU A 27 -29.31 6.25 -0.17
C LEU A 27 -27.89 6.86 -0.18
N ALA A 28 -27.74 8.08 -0.70
CA ALA A 28 -26.46 8.77 -0.72
C ALA A 28 -25.98 9.17 0.68
N SER A 29 -26.88 9.67 1.54
CA SER A 29 -26.58 10.04 2.93
C SER A 29 -26.24 8.80 3.77
N GLY A 30 -27.02 7.72 3.64
CA GLY A 30 -26.75 6.46 4.34
C GLY A 30 -25.43 5.81 3.91
N ASN A 31 -25.07 5.91 2.63
CA ASN A 31 -23.76 5.47 2.14
C ASN A 31 -22.62 6.33 2.67
N ALA A 32 -22.81 7.65 2.77
CA ALA A 32 -21.82 8.57 3.33
C ALA A 32 -21.58 8.34 4.83
N GLU A 33 -22.64 8.12 5.62
CA GLU A 33 -22.52 7.80 7.05
C GLU A 33 -21.83 6.45 7.27
N ARG A 34 -22.18 5.41 6.50
CA ARG A 34 -21.48 4.12 6.56
C ARG A 34 -20.02 4.24 6.19
N ALA A 35 -19.70 4.99 5.13
CA ALA A 35 -18.32 5.26 4.73
C ALA A 35 -17.55 6.02 5.82
N LEU A 36 -18.19 6.97 6.52
CA LEU A 36 -17.59 7.69 7.65
C LEU A 36 -17.35 6.77 8.85
N MET A 37 -18.32 5.92 9.22
CA MET A 37 -18.17 4.97 10.33
C MET A 37 -17.08 3.93 10.03
N GLU A 38 -17.05 3.38 8.81
CA GLU A 38 -15.97 2.47 8.40
C GLU A 38 -14.62 3.18 8.42
N ARG A 39 -14.55 4.43 7.94
CA ARG A 39 -13.33 5.24 8.06
C ARG A 39 -12.90 5.43 9.51
N GLN A 40 -13.82 5.71 10.43
CA GLN A 40 -13.53 5.86 11.86
C GLN A 40 -13.06 4.55 12.51
N LYS A 41 -13.65 3.40 12.15
CA LYS A 41 -13.20 2.09 12.63
C LYS A 41 -11.78 1.80 12.16
N THR A 42 -11.48 1.99 10.87
CA THR A 42 -10.13 1.82 10.33
C THR A 42 -9.13 2.75 11.01
N VAL A 43 -9.52 4.00 11.29
CA VAL A 43 -8.65 4.97 11.98
C VAL A 43 -8.30 4.50 13.39
N ARG A 44 -9.26 3.96 14.15
CA ARG A 44 -9.00 3.44 15.50
C ARG A 44 -8.18 2.14 15.48
N PHE A 45 -8.40 1.31 14.46
CA PHE A 45 -7.67 0.04 14.31
C PHE A 45 -6.17 0.24 14.15
N TRP A 46 -5.75 1.27 13.42
CA TRP A 46 -4.33 1.58 13.17
C TRP A 46 -3.75 2.65 14.10
N GLN A 47 -4.40 2.93 15.23
CA GLN A 47 -3.85 3.83 16.23
C GLN A 47 -2.96 3.05 17.19
N PRO A 48 -1.62 3.29 17.17
CA PRO A 48 -0.71 2.52 18.01
C PRO A 48 -0.96 2.85 19.50
N PRO A 49 -0.81 1.86 20.40
CA PRO A 49 -0.80 2.14 21.83
C PRO A 49 0.48 2.92 22.20
N PHE A 50 0.54 3.43 23.43
CA PHE A 50 1.72 4.13 23.96
C PHE A 50 2.87 3.15 24.32
N VAL A 51 3.34 2.40 23.33
CA VAL A 51 4.41 1.39 23.41
C VAL A 51 5.50 1.69 22.39
N ARG A 52 6.67 1.06 22.51
CA ARG A 52 7.84 1.27 21.63
C ARG A 52 8.60 -0.03 21.39
N GLY A 53 9.52 -0.02 20.42
CA GLY A 53 10.42 -1.15 20.14
C GLY A 53 9.66 -2.43 19.86
N SER A 54 10.05 -3.53 20.52
CA SER A 54 9.44 -4.85 20.31
C SER A 54 7.94 -4.90 20.60
N ASP A 55 7.45 -4.16 21.59
CA ASP A 55 6.02 -4.15 21.91
C ASP A 55 5.20 -3.47 20.82
N LEU A 56 5.75 -2.41 20.22
CA LEU A 56 5.16 -1.74 19.06
C LEU A 56 5.17 -2.65 17.83
N ALA A 57 6.28 -3.35 17.58
CA ALA A 57 6.37 -4.32 16.49
C ALA A 57 5.36 -5.47 16.68
N ASN A 58 5.24 -6.01 17.90
CA ASN A 58 4.26 -7.06 18.22
C ASN A 58 2.81 -6.60 17.98
N TRP A 59 2.46 -5.38 18.41
CA TRP A 59 1.15 -4.80 18.13
C TRP A 59 0.91 -4.67 16.61
N ALA A 60 1.88 -4.12 15.87
CA ALA A 60 1.76 -3.91 14.43
C ALA A 60 1.61 -5.26 13.68
N ARG A 61 2.30 -6.29 14.15
CA ARG A 61 2.17 -7.68 13.69
C ARG A 61 0.76 -8.23 13.88
N GLU A 62 0.17 -8.03 15.05
CA GLU A 62 -1.21 -8.46 15.34
C GLU A 62 -2.21 -7.74 14.43
N MET A 63 -2.03 -6.44 14.19
CA MET A 63 -2.90 -5.67 13.30
C MET A 63 -2.81 -6.17 11.86
N ALA A 64 -1.60 -6.38 11.35
CA ALA A 64 -1.38 -6.95 10.02
C ALA A 64 -1.97 -8.37 9.91
N THR A 65 -1.83 -9.19 10.95
CA THR A 65 -2.40 -10.55 11.01
C THR A 65 -3.93 -10.53 10.90
N GLN A 66 -4.57 -9.68 11.69
CA GLN A 66 -6.03 -9.51 11.65
C GLN A 66 -6.50 -8.99 10.28
N LEU A 67 -5.76 -8.05 9.69
CA LEU A 67 -6.09 -7.51 8.37
C LEU A 67 -5.99 -8.58 7.27
N VAL A 68 -4.90 -9.35 7.23
CA VAL A 68 -4.76 -10.46 6.27
C VAL A 68 -5.87 -11.48 6.47
N GLY A 69 -6.15 -11.87 7.72
CA GLY A 69 -7.24 -12.77 8.06
C GLY A 69 -8.60 -12.26 7.57
N LYS A 70 -8.90 -10.97 7.73
CA LYS A 70 -10.13 -10.34 7.21
C LYS A 70 -10.24 -10.46 5.70
N TRP A 71 -9.17 -10.14 4.96
CA TRP A 71 -9.18 -10.22 3.50
C TRP A 71 -9.32 -11.65 2.98
N LEU A 72 -8.68 -12.61 3.64
CA LEU A 72 -8.71 -14.02 3.25
C LEU A 72 -9.96 -14.77 3.74
N ALA A 73 -10.67 -14.27 4.75
CA ALA A 73 -11.94 -14.86 5.21
C ALA A 73 -13.08 -14.67 4.19
N SER A 74 -13.00 -13.62 3.36
CA SER A 74 -13.86 -13.47 2.19
C SER A 74 -13.36 -14.39 1.07
N LYS A 75 -14.24 -14.88 0.18
CA LYS A 75 -13.81 -15.69 -0.99
C LYS A 75 -12.80 -14.87 -1.81
N PRO A 76 -11.50 -15.20 -1.80
CA PRO A 76 -10.50 -14.32 -2.39
C PRO A 76 -10.63 -14.26 -3.91
N THR A 77 -10.24 -13.12 -4.49
CA THR A 77 -10.30 -12.86 -5.93
C THR A 77 -9.00 -12.23 -6.41
N ALA A 78 -8.84 -12.04 -7.72
CA ALA A 78 -7.70 -11.28 -8.28
C ALA A 78 -7.57 -9.85 -7.74
N ALA A 79 -8.63 -9.25 -7.15
CA ALA A 79 -8.56 -7.94 -6.53
C ALA A 79 -8.06 -7.96 -5.07
N THR A 80 -8.06 -9.13 -4.43
CA THR A 80 -7.67 -9.29 -3.02
C THR A 80 -6.26 -8.79 -2.70
N PRO A 81 -5.20 -9.09 -3.49
CA PRO A 81 -3.85 -8.65 -3.14
C PRO A 81 -3.73 -7.13 -3.13
N GLY A 82 -4.27 -6.46 -4.16
CA GLY A 82 -4.25 -4.99 -4.24
C GLY A 82 -5.09 -4.32 -3.16
N GLY A 83 -6.26 -4.89 -2.82
CA GLY A 83 -7.08 -4.38 -1.72
C GLY A 83 -6.40 -4.53 -0.35
N LEU A 84 -5.76 -5.68 -0.12
CA LEU A 84 -4.97 -5.94 1.08
C LEU A 84 -3.82 -4.93 1.22
N ALA A 85 -3.01 -4.78 0.17
CA ALA A 85 -1.85 -3.88 0.19
C ALA A 85 -2.27 -2.41 0.37
N ALA A 86 -3.35 -1.96 -0.28
CA ALA A 86 -3.88 -0.61 -0.09
C ALA A 86 -4.32 -0.33 1.36
N GLU A 87 -5.06 -1.27 1.98
CA GLU A 87 -5.51 -1.12 3.37
C GLU A 87 -4.33 -1.18 4.35
N LEU A 88 -3.36 -2.05 4.07
CA LEU A 88 -2.12 -2.21 4.84
C LEU A 88 -1.28 -0.93 4.82
N HIS A 89 -1.05 -0.36 3.64
CA HIS A 89 -0.29 0.87 3.44
C HIS A 89 -0.89 2.08 4.13
N LYS A 90 -2.22 2.23 4.03
CA LYS A 90 -2.96 3.27 4.72
C LYS A 90 -2.82 3.12 6.25
N GLY A 91 -2.94 1.90 6.73
CA GLY A 91 -2.77 1.56 8.14
C GLY A 91 -1.37 1.82 8.67
N ALA A 92 -0.35 1.32 7.95
CA ALA A 92 1.06 1.52 8.24
C ALA A 92 1.40 3.01 8.35
N THR A 93 0.97 3.80 7.38
CA THR A 93 1.22 5.25 7.37
C THR A 93 0.68 5.93 8.64
N ARG A 94 -0.54 5.57 9.05
CA ARG A 94 -1.17 6.10 10.26
C ARG A 94 -0.43 5.66 11.52
N ALA A 95 0.00 4.41 11.56
CA ALA A 95 0.71 3.84 12.71
C ALA A 95 2.13 4.37 12.85
N MET A 96 2.84 4.62 11.75
CA MET A 96 4.19 5.15 11.71
C MET A 96 4.26 6.61 12.17
N VAL A 97 3.30 7.45 11.75
CA VAL A 97 3.27 8.87 12.13
C VAL A 97 1.92 9.29 12.73
N PRO A 98 1.57 8.79 13.92
CA PRO A 98 0.24 8.99 14.50
C PRO A 98 -0.11 10.45 14.81
N LEU A 99 0.92 11.31 14.89
CA LEU A 99 0.79 12.75 15.16
C LEU A 99 0.73 13.60 13.89
N VAL A 100 1.09 13.04 12.72
CA VAL A 100 1.06 13.78 11.46
C VAL A 100 -0.39 13.84 10.95
N PRO A 101 -0.92 15.04 10.62
CA PRO A 101 -2.25 15.17 10.05
C PRO A 101 -2.39 14.38 8.73
N ASP A 102 -3.55 13.75 8.50
CA ASP A 102 -3.80 12.94 7.31
C ASP A 102 -3.42 13.65 5.98
N PRO A 103 -3.73 14.96 5.76
CA PRO A 103 -3.32 15.65 4.54
C PRO A 103 -1.79 15.68 4.35
N GLU A 104 -1.03 15.84 5.44
CA GLU A 104 0.43 15.88 5.40
C GLU A 104 1.02 14.50 5.09
N THR A 105 0.38 13.41 5.54
CA THR A 105 0.84 12.04 5.21
C THR A 105 0.81 11.73 3.71
N GLN A 106 0.02 12.49 2.94
CA GLN A 106 -0.10 12.35 1.49
C GLN A 106 0.83 13.29 0.72
N ARG A 107 1.57 14.18 1.39
CA ARG A 107 2.42 15.17 0.75
C ARG A 107 3.58 14.50 0.02
N VAL A 108 3.68 14.76 -1.27
CA VAL A 108 4.76 14.22 -2.11
C VAL A 108 6.11 14.77 -1.64
N VAL A 109 7.02 13.86 -1.30
CA VAL A 109 8.44 14.17 -1.06
C VAL A 109 9.29 13.32 -1.99
N ALA A 110 10.33 13.96 -2.52
CA ALA A 110 11.30 13.35 -3.43
C ALA A 110 12.05 12.18 -2.77
N CYS A 111 12.36 11.17 -3.57
CA CYS A 111 13.27 10.10 -3.18
C CYS A 111 14.73 10.61 -3.19
N PRO A 112 15.63 10.05 -2.38
CA PRO A 112 17.06 10.36 -2.47
C PRO A 112 17.60 10.16 -3.89
N ALA A 113 18.53 11.02 -4.30
CA ALA A 113 19.15 10.94 -5.63
C ALA A 113 19.92 9.63 -5.84
N GLU A 114 20.55 9.11 -4.78
CA GLU A 114 21.36 7.89 -4.82
C GLU A 114 20.53 6.61 -4.62
N GLY A 115 19.20 6.72 -4.55
CA GLY A 115 18.33 5.58 -4.27
C GLY A 115 18.28 5.18 -2.78
N GLN A 116 17.55 4.10 -2.49
CA GLN A 116 17.35 3.58 -1.12
C GLN A 116 17.94 2.17 -0.94
N GLY A 117 18.69 1.69 -1.92
CA GLY A 117 19.20 0.32 -1.98
C GLY A 117 18.17 -0.71 -2.38
N MET A 118 18.42 -1.97 -1.99
CA MET A 118 17.47 -3.06 -2.22
C MET A 118 16.20 -2.81 -1.43
N ILE A 119 15.08 -2.78 -2.15
CA ILE A 119 13.75 -2.60 -1.56
C ILE A 119 13.10 -3.96 -1.53
N GLY A 120 12.78 -4.44 -0.34
CA GLY A 120 11.94 -5.61 -0.14
C GLY A 120 10.47 -5.27 -0.38
N VAL A 121 9.77 -6.18 -1.06
CA VAL A 121 8.32 -6.11 -1.27
C VAL A 121 7.68 -7.46 -1.02
N THR A 122 6.49 -7.44 -0.44
CA THR A 122 5.62 -8.60 -0.39
C THR A 122 4.88 -8.80 -1.72
N VAL A 123 4.35 -10.00 -1.94
CA VAL A 123 3.55 -10.29 -3.15
C VAL A 123 2.33 -9.37 -3.30
N PRO A 124 1.52 -9.11 -2.26
CA PRO A 124 0.41 -8.15 -2.36
C PRO A 124 0.84 -6.76 -2.83
N GLU A 125 1.97 -6.26 -2.34
CA GLU A 125 2.48 -4.93 -2.68
C GLU A 125 2.93 -4.84 -4.14
N VAL A 126 3.74 -5.79 -4.62
CA VAL A 126 4.22 -5.74 -6.01
C VAL A 126 3.08 -5.91 -7.00
N LEU A 127 2.06 -6.71 -6.66
CA LEU A 127 0.85 -6.85 -7.48
C LEU A 127 0.03 -5.56 -7.52
N GLU A 128 -0.10 -4.86 -6.39
CA GLU A 128 -0.75 -3.55 -6.35
C GLU A 128 0.01 -2.52 -7.19
N ILE A 129 1.34 -2.47 -7.06
CA ILE A 129 2.22 -1.56 -7.81
C ILE A 129 2.09 -1.84 -9.32
N ALA A 130 2.19 -3.09 -9.74
CA ALA A 130 2.07 -3.47 -11.15
C ALA A 130 0.70 -3.07 -11.71
N GLU A 131 -0.38 -3.31 -10.97
CA GLU A 131 -1.72 -2.93 -11.40
C GLU A 131 -1.89 -1.40 -11.47
N TYR A 132 -1.34 -0.66 -10.51
CA TYR A 132 -1.33 0.80 -10.55
C TYR A 132 -0.59 1.32 -11.80
N ILE A 133 0.59 0.77 -12.10
CA ILE A 133 1.39 1.11 -13.29
C ILE A 133 0.57 0.88 -14.56
N ARG A 134 -0.05 -0.31 -14.70
CA ARG A 134 -0.86 -0.66 -15.89
C ARG A 134 -2.02 0.30 -16.10
N ARG A 135 -2.72 0.68 -15.02
CA ARG A 135 -3.94 1.51 -15.07
C ARG A 135 -3.68 3.00 -15.23
N ASN A 136 -2.62 3.52 -14.62
CA ASN A 136 -2.47 4.96 -14.41
C ASN A 136 -1.31 5.59 -15.17
N LEU A 137 -0.33 4.81 -15.62
CA LEU A 137 0.85 5.35 -16.29
C LEU A 137 0.76 5.18 -17.82
N PRO A 138 1.27 6.15 -18.60
CA PRO A 138 1.28 6.07 -20.06
C PRO A 138 2.21 4.94 -20.53
N PRO A 139 1.99 4.35 -21.72
CA PRO A 139 2.80 3.25 -22.25
C PRO A 139 4.30 3.47 -22.14
N ALA A 140 4.80 4.62 -22.59
CA ALA A 140 6.22 4.95 -22.54
C ALA A 140 6.83 4.92 -21.13
N GLU A 141 6.06 5.34 -20.11
CA GLU A 141 6.53 5.31 -18.72
C GLU A 141 6.51 3.89 -18.16
N ARG A 142 5.53 3.07 -18.56
CA ARG A 142 5.48 1.65 -18.19
C ARG A 142 6.67 0.89 -18.78
N ASP A 143 6.99 1.14 -20.05
CA ASP A 143 8.12 0.54 -20.74
C ASP A 143 9.45 0.97 -20.08
N ARG A 144 9.61 2.26 -19.77
CA ARG A 144 10.78 2.78 -19.02
C ARG A 144 10.96 2.07 -17.67
N ILE A 145 9.89 1.96 -16.88
CA ILE A 145 9.91 1.31 -15.57
C ILE A 145 10.29 -0.17 -15.71
N HIS A 146 9.70 -0.86 -16.69
CA HIS A 146 9.97 -2.28 -16.94
C HIS A 146 11.42 -2.51 -17.36
N ASP A 147 11.92 -1.78 -18.36
CA ASP A 147 13.28 -1.92 -18.87
C ASP A 147 14.32 -1.65 -17.77
N LEU A 148 14.11 -0.62 -16.95
CA LEU A 148 15.00 -0.29 -15.85
C LEU A 148 14.94 -1.34 -14.73
N ALA A 149 13.76 -1.83 -14.39
CA ALA A 149 13.61 -2.92 -13.41
C ALA A 149 14.29 -4.20 -13.91
N LEU A 150 14.16 -4.54 -15.19
CA LEU A 150 14.81 -5.70 -15.79
C LEU A 150 16.34 -5.55 -15.80
N HIS A 151 16.84 -4.37 -16.14
CA HIS A 151 18.27 -4.07 -16.07
C HIS A 151 18.82 -4.22 -14.65
N ASN A 152 18.14 -3.62 -13.67
CA ASN A 152 18.51 -3.67 -12.26
C ASN A 152 18.47 -5.10 -11.71
N ALA A 153 17.41 -5.86 -12.01
CA ALA A 153 17.27 -7.25 -11.56
C ALA A 153 18.42 -8.14 -12.08
N LYS A 154 18.85 -7.94 -13.34
CA LYS A 154 20.02 -8.63 -13.90
C LYS A 154 21.30 -8.26 -13.16
N LYS A 155 21.52 -6.95 -12.93
CA LYS A 155 22.69 -6.45 -12.20
C LYS A 155 22.74 -7.05 -10.79
N LEU A 156 21.60 -7.15 -10.11
CA LEU A 156 21.52 -7.66 -8.73
C LEU A 156 21.79 -9.16 -8.62
N ASN A 157 21.35 -9.96 -9.59
CA ASN A 157 21.57 -11.42 -9.59
C ASN A 157 23.07 -11.81 -9.65
N ASP A 158 23.92 -10.91 -10.16
CA ASP A 158 25.35 -11.15 -10.31
C ASP A 158 26.19 -10.65 -9.11
N VAL A 159 25.56 -10.02 -8.11
CA VAL A 159 26.25 -9.42 -6.96
C VAL A 159 26.08 -10.29 -5.72
N ASP A 160 27.15 -10.44 -4.93
CA ASP A 160 27.06 -10.99 -3.58
C ASP A 160 26.23 -10.04 -2.69
N HIS A 161 25.06 -10.50 -2.25
CA HIS A 161 24.10 -9.71 -1.47
C HIS A 161 24.70 -9.14 -0.17
N SER A 162 25.77 -9.74 0.36
CA SER A 162 26.47 -9.22 1.56
C SER A 162 27.31 -7.97 1.30
N HIS A 163 27.62 -7.67 0.03
CA HIS A 163 28.45 -6.55 -0.41
C HIS A 163 27.70 -5.55 -1.29
N PHE A 164 26.37 -5.64 -1.38
CA PHE A 164 25.59 -4.79 -2.27
C PHE A 164 25.65 -3.31 -1.86
N ASN A 165 26.25 -2.48 -2.69
CA ASN A 165 26.21 -1.03 -2.53
C ASN A 165 24.90 -0.47 -3.11
N ALA A 166 23.99 -0.12 -2.20
CA ALA A 166 22.71 0.52 -2.47
C ALA A 166 22.77 1.73 -3.42
N ALA A 167 23.88 2.47 -3.42
CA ALA A 167 24.01 3.76 -4.09
C ALA A 167 24.12 3.67 -5.63
N GLU A 168 24.30 2.49 -6.21
CA GLU A 168 24.58 2.33 -7.66
C GLU A 168 23.40 1.80 -8.50
N THR A 169 22.21 1.67 -7.93
CA THR A 169 21.05 1.10 -8.64
C THR A 169 19.86 2.04 -8.50
N PRO A 170 19.55 2.85 -9.53
CA PRO A 170 18.43 3.79 -9.47
C PRO A 170 17.10 3.03 -9.36
N CYS A 171 16.18 3.54 -8.55
CA CYS A 171 14.86 2.93 -8.39
C CYS A 171 14.05 3.08 -9.70
N PRO A 172 13.48 1.99 -10.27
CA PRO A 172 12.75 2.08 -11.53
C PRO A 172 11.50 2.95 -11.40
N LEU A 173 10.94 3.04 -10.19
CA LEU A 173 9.75 3.80 -9.87
C LEU A 173 10.02 5.30 -9.66
N GLN A 174 11.29 5.73 -9.67
CA GLN A 174 11.65 7.15 -9.55
C GLN A 174 11.56 7.82 -10.93
N GLY A 175 10.89 8.96 -10.99
CA GLY A 175 10.88 9.84 -12.15
C GLY A 175 12.11 10.75 -12.19
N ASP A 176 12.31 11.42 -13.33
CA ASP A 176 13.42 12.37 -13.54
C ASP A 176 13.39 13.56 -12.56
N ASP A 177 12.21 13.87 -12.03
CA ASP A 177 11.94 14.86 -10.98
C ASP A 177 12.21 14.34 -9.56
N GLN A 178 12.81 13.14 -9.43
CA GLN A 178 13.02 12.41 -8.18
C GLN A 178 11.73 12.03 -7.45
N VAL A 179 10.56 12.19 -8.07
CA VAL A 179 9.28 11.81 -7.49
C VAL A 179 8.95 10.38 -7.86
N CYS A 180 8.49 9.61 -6.87
CA CYS A 180 8.02 8.25 -7.10
C CYS A 180 6.75 8.27 -7.96
N ARG A 181 6.79 7.58 -9.11
CA ARG A 181 5.68 7.46 -10.06
C ARG A 181 4.50 6.63 -9.53
N VAL A 182 4.73 5.84 -8.49
CA VAL A 182 3.71 5.02 -7.81
C VAL A 182 3.55 5.44 -6.36
N TYR A 183 3.64 6.75 -6.11
CA TYR A 183 3.64 7.34 -4.77
C TYR A 183 2.58 6.74 -3.82
N VAL A 184 1.35 6.56 -4.33
CA VAL A 184 0.21 6.09 -3.54
C VAL A 184 0.34 4.62 -3.11
N THR A 185 0.97 3.78 -3.94
CA THR A 185 1.21 2.34 -3.69
C THR A 185 2.65 2.06 -3.29
N ARG A 186 3.35 3.02 -2.66
CA ARG A 186 4.74 2.83 -2.22
C ARG A 186 4.86 1.65 -1.25
N PRO A 187 5.88 0.78 -1.44
CA PRO A 187 6.16 -0.30 -0.52
C PRO A 187 6.31 0.16 0.93
N LEU A 188 5.98 -0.71 1.88
CA LEU A 188 6.17 -0.51 3.32
C LEU A 188 7.60 -0.07 3.63
N ARG A 189 8.60 -0.75 3.07
CA ARG A 189 10.03 -0.45 3.25
C ARG A 189 10.41 1.00 2.90
N CYS A 190 9.70 1.63 1.97
CA CYS A 190 9.97 3.01 1.53
C CYS A 190 9.28 4.07 2.42
N ARG A 191 8.25 3.69 3.20
CA ARG A 191 7.41 4.62 3.95
C ARG A 191 8.13 5.27 5.14
N PRO A 192 8.88 4.54 5.99
CA PRO A 192 9.58 5.14 7.13
C PRO A 192 10.45 6.34 6.75
N LEU A 193 11.26 6.23 5.69
CA LEU A 193 12.16 7.31 5.24
C LEU A 193 11.38 8.58 4.86
N HIS A 194 10.27 8.39 4.15
CA HIS A 194 9.43 9.47 3.66
C HIS A 194 8.68 10.17 4.80
N LEU A 195 8.07 9.37 5.67
CA LEU A 195 7.28 9.88 6.79
C LEU A 195 8.16 10.52 7.86
N ALA A 196 9.37 10.01 8.08
CA ALA A 196 10.35 10.65 8.94
C ALA A 196 10.74 12.06 8.44
N THR A 197 10.82 12.25 7.12
CA THR A 197 11.09 13.57 6.54
C THR A 197 9.95 14.54 6.79
N ILE A 198 8.69 14.10 6.61
CA ILE A 198 7.52 14.93 6.94
C ILE A 198 7.47 15.26 8.44
N ALA A 199 7.66 14.26 9.30
CA ALA A 199 7.63 14.45 10.75
C ALA A 199 8.69 15.47 11.20
N ARG A 200 9.90 15.41 10.62
CA ARG A 200 10.96 16.39 10.83
C ARG A 200 10.57 17.81 10.44
N GLU A 201 10.03 17.97 9.25
CA GLU A 201 9.63 19.29 8.73
C GLU A 201 8.49 19.91 9.56
N LEU A 202 7.65 19.09 10.19
CA LEU A 202 6.57 19.54 11.08
C LEU A 202 7.01 19.71 12.55
N GLY A 203 8.25 19.38 12.91
CA GLY A 203 8.72 19.40 14.29
C GLY A 203 8.03 18.36 15.18
N LEU A 204 7.59 17.25 14.58
CA LEU A 204 6.88 16.14 15.24
C LEU A 204 7.79 14.92 15.48
N GLU A 205 9.10 15.07 15.35
CA GLU A 205 10.04 13.99 15.63
C GLU A 205 9.88 13.53 17.08
N ALA A 206 9.85 12.21 17.28
CA ALA A 206 9.92 11.68 18.63
C ALA A 206 11.23 12.17 19.28
N PRO A 207 11.22 12.63 20.55
CA PRO A 207 12.45 13.01 21.22
C PRO A 207 13.41 11.84 21.18
N ALA A 208 14.63 12.08 20.68
CA ALA A 208 15.69 11.08 20.65
C ALA A 208 15.77 10.46 22.04
N SER A 209 15.59 9.13 22.13
CA SER A 209 15.77 8.43 23.39
C SER A 209 17.18 8.74 23.86
N GLY A 210 17.35 9.27 25.07
CA GLY A 210 18.67 9.63 25.63
C GLY A 210 19.61 8.45 25.89
N GLY A 211 19.35 7.29 25.29
CA GLY A 211 20.24 6.14 25.20
C GLY A 211 20.43 5.74 23.74
N GLU A 212 21.57 5.10 23.45
CA GLU A 212 21.91 4.49 22.16
C GLU A 212 20.86 3.43 21.77
N SER A 213 19.71 3.87 21.29
CA SER A 213 18.85 3.01 20.49
C SER A 213 19.67 2.65 19.24
N PRO A 214 19.73 1.38 18.86
CA PRO A 214 20.36 1.00 17.60
C PRO A 214 19.77 1.85 16.46
N PRO A 215 20.56 2.20 15.42
CA PRO A 215 20.10 3.04 14.31
C PRO A 215 18.82 2.54 13.59
N TRP A 216 18.44 1.28 13.83
CA TRP A 216 17.29 0.57 13.26
C TRP A 216 16.06 0.48 14.21
N ALA A 217 16.08 1.18 15.35
CA ALA A 217 15.01 1.13 16.35
C ALA A 217 14.08 2.37 16.33
N SER A 218 13.85 2.97 15.15
CA SER A 218 12.87 4.05 15.03
C SER A 218 11.45 3.53 15.25
N HIS A 219 10.53 4.41 15.62
CA HIS A 219 9.11 4.08 15.78
C HIS A 219 8.54 3.50 14.48
N GLU A 220 8.85 4.15 13.36
CA GLU A 220 8.39 3.78 12.03
C GLU A 220 8.93 2.41 11.59
N GLN A 221 10.20 2.14 11.85
CA GLN A 221 10.84 0.86 11.54
C GLN A 221 10.27 -0.28 12.41
N SER A 222 9.95 -0.01 13.68
CA SER A 222 9.29 -1.01 14.55
C SER A 222 7.90 -1.38 14.01
N VAL A 223 7.13 -0.38 13.54
CA VAL A 223 5.83 -0.62 12.91
C VAL A 223 5.98 -1.39 11.61
N GLU A 224 6.91 -0.99 10.75
CA GLU A 224 7.22 -1.66 9.49
C GLU A 224 7.53 -3.15 9.70
N GLN A 225 8.52 -3.46 10.55
CA GLN A 225 8.95 -4.82 10.83
C GLN A 225 7.80 -5.68 11.35
N GLY A 226 7.03 -5.16 12.31
CA GLY A 226 5.87 -5.86 12.84
C GLY A 226 4.85 -6.18 11.74
N ILE A 227 4.55 -5.21 10.88
CA ILE A 227 3.63 -5.41 9.75
C ILE A 227 4.15 -6.50 8.80
N GLU A 228 5.41 -6.42 8.37
CA GLU A 228 6.02 -7.39 7.47
C GLU A 228 5.95 -8.82 8.05
N GLU A 229 6.33 -8.99 9.32
CA GLU A 229 6.21 -10.27 10.03
C GLU A 229 4.76 -10.77 10.07
N GLY A 230 3.80 -9.88 10.34
CA GLY A 230 2.39 -10.24 10.47
C GLY A 230 1.78 -10.68 9.14
N VAL A 231 2.13 -9.98 8.06
CA VAL A 231 1.75 -10.36 6.70
C VAL A 231 2.36 -11.71 6.34
N ALA A 232 3.67 -11.88 6.53
CA ALA A 232 4.37 -13.12 6.18
C ALA A 232 3.79 -14.33 6.94
N CYS A 233 3.65 -14.24 8.27
CA CYS A 233 3.08 -15.32 9.07
C CYS A 233 1.66 -15.69 8.65
N SER A 234 0.83 -14.69 8.32
CA SER A 234 -0.58 -14.91 7.97
C SER A 234 -0.77 -15.48 6.58
N LEU A 235 -0.02 -14.98 5.58
CA LEU A 235 -0.01 -15.54 4.23
C LEU A 235 0.48 -16.99 4.25
N LYS A 236 1.57 -17.26 4.99
CA LYS A 236 2.12 -18.61 5.15
C LYS A 236 1.10 -19.56 5.78
N SER A 237 0.39 -19.10 6.81
CA SER A 237 -0.66 -19.88 7.47
C SER A 237 -1.86 -20.18 6.57
N ALA A 238 -2.08 -19.34 5.55
CA ALA A 238 -3.10 -19.54 4.52
C ALA A 238 -2.61 -20.37 3.32
N GLY A 239 -1.36 -20.84 3.32
CA GLY A 239 -0.77 -21.59 2.21
C GLY A 239 -0.48 -20.73 0.98
N LEU A 240 -0.38 -19.41 1.15
CA LEU A 240 0.01 -18.46 0.11
C LEU A 240 1.50 -18.15 0.22
N ASP A 241 2.09 -17.72 -0.89
CA ASP A 241 3.47 -17.22 -0.91
C ASP A 241 3.59 -15.99 0.00
N ALA A 242 4.51 -16.10 0.95
CA ALA A 242 4.76 -15.19 2.05
C ALA A 242 6.19 -14.63 2.05
N ASN A 243 6.95 -14.87 0.98
CA ASN A 243 8.33 -14.41 0.87
C ASN A 243 8.40 -12.89 0.67
N LEU A 244 9.54 -12.32 1.04
CA LEU A 244 9.94 -10.97 0.65
C LEU A 244 10.82 -11.07 -0.58
N TYR A 245 10.46 -10.32 -1.62
CA TYR A 245 11.20 -10.27 -2.88
C TYR A 245 11.90 -8.93 -3.06
N GLU A 246 12.99 -8.94 -3.80
CA GLU A 246 13.62 -7.73 -4.29
C GLU A 246 12.70 -7.07 -5.33
N LEU A 247 12.41 -5.77 -5.14
CA LEU A 247 11.46 -4.98 -5.91
C LEU A 247 11.63 -5.11 -7.42
N ASN A 248 12.85 -4.96 -7.96
CA ASN A 248 13.07 -4.96 -9.40
C ASN A 248 12.67 -6.32 -10.01
N SER A 249 13.15 -7.43 -9.42
CA SER A 249 12.84 -8.79 -9.91
C SER A 249 11.35 -9.15 -9.77
N ALA A 250 10.72 -8.76 -8.66
CA ALA A 250 9.30 -8.96 -8.42
C ALA A 250 8.45 -8.15 -9.40
N LEU A 251 8.82 -6.89 -9.64
CA LEU A 251 8.09 -5.97 -10.49
C LEU A 251 8.08 -6.45 -11.95
N VAL A 252 9.23 -6.91 -12.46
CA VAL A 252 9.31 -7.52 -13.80
C VAL A 252 8.37 -8.71 -13.90
N THR A 253 8.41 -9.62 -12.93
CA THR A 253 7.54 -10.81 -12.89
C THR A 253 6.06 -10.42 -12.92
N ALA A 254 5.66 -9.42 -12.12
CA ALA A 254 4.29 -8.96 -12.03
C ALA A 254 3.83 -8.20 -13.30
N LEU A 255 4.72 -7.44 -13.96
CA LEU A 255 4.39 -6.75 -15.21
C LEU A 255 4.30 -7.73 -16.39
N ASP A 256 5.15 -8.75 -16.44
CA ASP A 256 5.17 -9.79 -17.48
C ASP A 256 4.05 -10.83 -17.35
N THR A 257 3.40 -10.89 -16.18
CA THR A 257 2.35 -11.87 -15.86
C THR A 257 1.03 -11.14 -15.55
N PRO A 258 0.20 -10.81 -16.56
CA PRO A 258 -1.02 -10.03 -16.37
C PRO A 258 -2.00 -10.61 -15.33
N ASP A 259 -2.05 -11.94 -15.22
CA ASP A 259 -2.92 -12.71 -14.33
C ASP A 259 -2.24 -13.16 -13.01
N ALA A 260 -1.06 -12.60 -12.69
CA ALA A 260 -0.27 -12.97 -11.50
C ALA A 260 -1.09 -12.97 -10.20
N ALA A 261 -1.97 -11.97 -10.02
CA ALA A 261 -2.82 -11.88 -8.82
C ALA A 261 -3.79 -13.07 -8.69
N GLN A 262 -4.36 -13.51 -9.82
CA GLN A 262 -5.28 -14.65 -9.83
C GLN A 262 -4.53 -15.96 -9.58
N ARG A 263 -3.34 -16.11 -10.15
CA ARG A 263 -2.51 -17.30 -9.97
C ARG A 263 -1.98 -17.42 -8.54
N TRP A 264 -1.48 -16.31 -7.98
CA TRP A 264 -1.02 -16.25 -6.59
C TRP A 264 -2.12 -16.60 -5.60
N ILE A 265 -3.33 -16.03 -5.75
CA ILE A 265 -4.43 -16.32 -4.83
C ILE A 265 -4.97 -17.76 -4.98
N SER A 266 -4.68 -18.41 -6.11
CA SER A 266 -4.91 -19.84 -6.33
C SER A 266 -3.79 -20.74 -5.76
N GLY A 267 -2.79 -20.15 -5.09
CA GLY A 267 -1.68 -20.87 -4.44
C GLY A 267 -0.50 -21.16 -5.35
N GLU A 268 -0.46 -20.61 -6.57
CA GLU A 268 0.71 -20.76 -7.44
C GLU A 268 1.89 -19.90 -6.96
N ASP A 269 3.09 -20.46 -7.03
CA ASP A 269 4.34 -19.73 -6.81
C ASP A 269 4.71 -18.94 -8.08
N VAL A 270 4.03 -17.81 -8.27
CA VAL A 270 4.24 -16.92 -9.43
C VAL A 270 5.65 -16.32 -9.43
N PHE A 271 6.23 -16.12 -8.24
CA PHE A 271 7.49 -15.41 -8.04
C PHE A 271 8.67 -16.35 -7.79
N ALA A 272 8.54 -17.64 -8.11
CA ALA A 272 9.58 -18.66 -7.94
C ALA A 272 10.94 -18.30 -8.57
N ARG A 273 10.93 -17.47 -9.62
CA ARG A 273 12.13 -17.00 -10.35
C ARG A 273 12.66 -15.65 -9.84
N GLY A 274 11.96 -15.00 -8.92
CA GLY A 274 12.37 -13.73 -8.33
C GLY A 274 13.53 -13.89 -7.35
N CYS A 275 14.26 -12.80 -7.15
CA CYS A 275 15.30 -12.73 -6.13
C CYS A 275 14.64 -12.58 -4.76
N ALA A 276 14.44 -13.69 -4.05
CA ALA A 276 13.92 -13.68 -2.68
C ALA A 276 14.99 -13.12 -1.74
N LEU A 277 14.63 -12.10 -0.95
CA LEU A 277 15.51 -11.52 0.07
C LEU A 277 15.52 -12.36 1.35
N TYR A 278 14.38 -12.99 1.67
CA TYR A 278 14.21 -13.90 2.80
C TYR A 278 13.26 -15.04 2.41
N ARG A 279 13.58 -16.28 2.80
CA ARG A 279 12.74 -17.48 2.67
C ARG A 279 12.40 -18.05 4.04
#